data_AF-A0A9D8MWR5-F1
#
_entry.id   AF-A0A9D8MWR5-F1
#
_cell.length_a   1.000
_cell.length_b   1.000
_cell.length_c   1.000
_cell.angle_alpha   90.00
_cell.angle_beta   90.00
_cell.angle_gamma   90.00
#
_symmetry.space_group_name_H-M   'P 1'
#
loop_
_entity.id
_entity.type
_entity.pdbx_description
1 polymer ?
#
loop_
_entity_poly.entity_id
_entity_poly.type
_entity_poly.pdbx_seq_one_letter_code
_entity_poly.pdbx_strand_id
1 'polypeptide(L)'
;MNPSQRSADIIWLDSTESTNRAVREAIPRLDNLSVIATVKQTAGRGQGSHTWHSTPGMNLTFSMLYKPSALPAKEMITITCATTLGIRDYLLFRGVESRIKWPNDIWVGDKKICGILIENILDGADISASIIGIGLNLNETDWPSDLPNPVSLANITGKRYDCHAELEALAEKIRRRFSLAGSDGGRKDLQEEFGKYAFRLPEGR
;
A
#
# COMPACT_ATOMS: atom_id res chain seq x y z
N MET A 1 5.21 -32.44 13.30
CA MET A 1 4.26 -31.48 12.73
C MET A 1 5.07 -30.36 12.11
N ASN A 2 5.13 -30.29 10.78
CA ASN A 2 5.72 -29.13 10.12
C ASN A 2 4.89 -27.90 10.50
N PRO A 3 5.48 -26.80 10.98
CA PRO A 3 4.79 -25.52 11.00
C PRO A 3 4.56 -25.14 9.54
N SER A 4 3.43 -25.58 9.00
CA SER A 4 2.92 -25.19 7.70
C SER A 4 3.05 -23.68 7.59
N GLN A 5 3.71 -23.21 6.53
CA GLN A 5 3.66 -21.84 6.06
C GLN A 5 2.17 -21.44 6.00
N ARG A 6 1.64 -20.83 7.07
CA ARG A 6 0.36 -20.15 6.97
C ARG A 6 0.59 -19.00 6.00
N SER A 7 -0.14 -19.01 4.89
CA SER A 7 -0.25 -17.83 4.04
C SER A 7 -0.67 -16.68 4.94
N ALA A 8 0.08 -15.57 4.93
CA ALA A 8 -0.25 -14.44 5.79
C ALA A 8 -1.71 -14.01 5.61
N ASP A 9 -2.43 -13.87 6.72
CA ASP A 9 -3.88 -13.72 6.71
C ASP A 9 -4.32 -12.37 6.11
N ILE A 10 -5.51 -12.37 5.51
CA ILE A 10 -6.26 -11.15 5.15
C ILE A 10 -7.54 -11.15 5.97
N ILE A 11 -7.70 -10.14 6.82
CA ILE A 11 -8.85 -9.97 7.70
C ILE A 11 -9.68 -8.80 7.19
N TRP A 12 -10.96 -9.03 6.94
CA TRP A 12 -11.91 -7.98 6.53
C TRP A 12 -12.75 -7.51 7.71
N LEU A 13 -12.88 -6.20 7.84
CA LEU A 13 -13.78 -5.52 8.76
C LEU A 13 -14.90 -4.83 7.95
N ASP A 14 -16.11 -4.79 8.50
CA ASP A 14 -17.20 -4.03 7.86
C ASP A 14 -16.93 -2.52 7.95
N SER A 15 -16.43 -2.06 9.09
CA SER A 15 -16.05 -0.66 9.28
C SER A 15 -14.97 -0.50 10.35
N THR A 16 -14.13 0.52 10.17
CA THR A 16 -13.16 0.97 11.17
C THR A 16 -12.89 2.46 10.98
N GLU A 17 -12.31 3.13 11.98
CA GLU A 17 -11.82 4.50 11.80
C GLU A 17 -10.65 4.54 10.82
N SER A 18 -9.68 3.63 11.00
CA SER A 18 -8.46 3.54 10.22
C SER A 18 -7.92 2.12 10.26
N THR A 19 -7.54 1.58 9.11
CA THR A 19 -6.88 0.27 9.01
C THR A 19 -5.48 0.28 9.64
N ASN A 20 -4.75 1.41 9.60
CA ASN A 20 -3.46 1.53 10.28
C ASN A 20 -3.63 1.33 11.80
N ARG A 21 -4.64 1.97 12.38
CA ARG A 21 -4.97 1.83 13.80
C ARG A 21 -5.34 0.39 14.14
N ALA A 22 -6.20 -0.23 13.34
CA ALA A 22 -6.60 -1.62 13.54
C ALA A 22 -5.38 -2.57 13.51
N VAL A 23 -4.46 -2.40 12.56
CA VAL A 23 -3.20 -3.18 12.53
C VAL A 23 -2.36 -2.90 13.76
N ARG A 24 -2.19 -1.64 14.15
CA ARG A 24 -1.39 -1.24 15.34
C ARG A 24 -1.85 -1.96 16.61
N GLU A 25 -3.16 -2.00 16.85
CA GLU A 25 -3.77 -2.68 18.00
C GLU A 25 -3.70 -4.21 17.90
N ALA A 26 -3.53 -4.75 16.68
CA ALA A 26 -3.46 -6.18 16.42
C ALA A 26 -2.04 -6.74 16.28
N ILE A 27 -0.98 -5.91 16.26
CA ILE A 27 0.42 -6.33 16.06
C ILE A 27 0.83 -7.58 16.87
N PRO A 28 0.49 -7.73 18.17
CA PRO A 28 0.89 -8.91 18.94
C PRO A 28 0.29 -10.22 18.44
N ARG A 29 -0.82 -10.17 17.69
CA ARG A 29 -1.59 -11.31 17.21
C ARG A 29 -1.44 -11.58 15.71
N LEU A 30 -0.84 -10.64 14.97
CA LEU A 30 -0.69 -10.74 13.52
C LEU A 30 0.69 -11.27 13.15
N ASP A 31 0.74 -12.17 12.17
CA ASP A 31 1.98 -12.61 11.56
C ASP A 31 2.56 -11.54 10.60
N ASN A 32 3.84 -11.68 10.24
CA ASN A 32 4.45 -10.82 9.23
C ASN A 32 3.66 -10.89 7.90
N LEU A 33 3.48 -9.74 7.25
CA LEU A 33 2.73 -9.56 5.99
C LEU A 33 1.22 -9.84 6.07
N SER A 34 0.66 -9.92 7.28
CA SER A 34 -0.78 -9.96 7.49
C SER A 34 -1.42 -8.64 7.08
N VAL A 35 -2.68 -8.70 6.63
CA VAL A 35 -3.45 -7.56 6.15
C VAL A 35 -4.74 -7.42 6.94
N ILE A 36 -5.07 -6.18 7.31
CA ILE A 36 -6.43 -5.82 7.74
C ILE A 36 -7.00 -4.85 6.71
N ALA A 37 -8.14 -5.22 6.14
CA ALA A 37 -8.91 -4.41 5.19
C ALA A 37 -10.26 -4.03 5.77
N THR A 38 -10.88 -3.00 5.21
CA THR A 38 -12.23 -2.58 5.60
C THR A 38 -13.09 -2.20 4.41
N VAL A 39 -14.39 -2.47 4.50
CA VAL A 39 -15.37 -1.98 3.52
C VAL A 39 -15.56 -0.46 3.67
N LYS A 40 -15.51 0.07 4.90
CA LYS A 40 -15.71 1.49 5.19
C LYS A 40 -14.67 2.02 6.20
N GLN A 41 -13.95 3.08 5.84
CA GLN A 41 -13.24 3.92 6.82
C GLN A 41 -14.09 5.14 7.20
N THR A 42 -14.23 5.40 8.50
CA THR A 42 -14.93 6.60 8.99
C THR A 42 -14.00 7.80 9.23
N ALA A 43 -12.70 7.56 9.38
CA ALA A 43 -11.70 8.60 9.63
C ALA A 43 -10.41 8.30 8.84
N GLY A 44 -10.55 8.10 7.53
CA GLY A 44 -9.45 7.74 6.64
C GLY A 44 -8.35 8.81 6.60
N ARG A 45 -7.11 8.40 6.86
CA ARG A 45 -5.95 9.29 6.95
C ARG A 45 -5.06 9.18 5.72
N GLY A 46 -4.59 10.33 5.24
CA GLY A 46 -3.44 10.46 4.36
C GLY A 46 -2.21 10.97 5.13
N GLN A 47 -1.19 11.41 4.40
CA GLN A 47 -0.05 12.08 5.03
C GLN A 47 -0.42 13.48 5.54
N GLY A 48 0.21 13.91 6.64
CA GLY A 48 -0.01 15.22 7.23
C GLY A 48 -1.47 15.40 7.67
N SER A 49 -2.11 16.48 7.22
CA SER A 49 -3.52 16.78 7.48
C SER A 49 -4.48 16.24 6.43
N HIS A 50 -3.99 15.56 5.39
CA HIS A 50 -4.85 15.05 4.32
C HIS A 50 -5.70 13.86 4.78
N THR A 51 -6.91 13.77 4.26
CA THR A 51 -7.82 12.63 4.45
C THR A 51 -7.83 11.73 3.23
N TRP A 52 -8.02 10.43 3.44
CA TRP A 52 -8.27 9.48 2.36
C TRP A 52 -9.77 9.29 2.15
N HIS A 53 -10.25 9.65 0.96
CA HIS A 53 -11.64 9.47 0.56
C HIS A 53 -11.86 8.09 -0.06
N SER A 54 -12.97 7.43 0.28
CA SER A 54 -13.39 6.18 -0.34
C SER A 54 -14.87 5.93 -0.08
N THR A 55 -15.67 5.75 -1.12
CA THR A 55 -17.05 5.25 -0.99
C THR A 55 -17.01 3.79 -0.49
N PRO A 56 -17.86 3.40 0.48
CA PRO A 56 -17.87 2.05 1.02
C PRO A 56 -17.94 0.96 -0.05
N GLY A 57 -16.99 0.02 0.00
CA GLY A 57 -16.91 -1.11 -0.94
C GLY A 57 -16.46 -0.77 -2.36
N MET A 58 -16.10 0.49 -2.66
CA MET A 58 -15.66 0.89 -4.01
C MET A 58 -14.16 0.77 -4.23
N ASN A 59 -13.36 0.92 -3.18
CA ASN A 59 -11.91 0.97 -3.29
C ASN A 59 -11.25 0.05 -2.25
N LEU A 60 -10.01 -0.35 -2.51
CA LEU A 60 -9.25 -1.07 -1.49
C LEU A 60 -8.76 -0.07 -0.45
N THR A 61 -9.13 -0.32 0.79
CA THR A 61 -8.64 0.44 1.94
C THR A 61 -8.17 -0.56 2.98
N PHE A 62 -6.85 -0.72 3.10
CA PHE A 62 -6.26 -1.76 3.93
C PHE A 62 -4.92 -1.34 4.49
N SER A 63 -4.42 -2.12 5.44
CA SER A 63 -3.09 -1.96 6.00
C SER A 63 -2.38 -3.30 6.08
N MET A 64 -1.11 -3.32 5.67
CA MET A 64 -0.24 -4.48 5.77
C MET A 64 0.77 -4.28 6.90
N LEU A 65 0.97 -5.32 7.71
CA LEU A 65 2.00 -5.35 8.74
C LEU A 65 3.30 -5.93 8.16
N TYR A 66 4.41 -5.22 8.33
CA TYR A 66 5.74 -5.77 8.03
C TYR A 66 6.58 -5.83 9.31
N LYS A 67 7.17 -6.99 9.59
CA LYS A 67 8.04 -7.29 10.74
C LYS A 67 9.40 -7.76 10.22
N PRO A 68 10.32 -6.85 9.85
CA PRO A 68 11.65 -7.26 9.42
C PRO A 68 12.42 -7.88 10.59
N SER A 69 13.25 -8.89 10.30
CA SER A 69 14.14 -9.48 11.31
C SER A 69 15.30 -8.56 11.69
N ALA A 70 15.81 -7.80 10.72
CA ALA A 70 16.85 -6.79 10.90
C ALA A 70 16.77 -5.78 9.74
N LEU A 71 16.21 -4.61 9.98
CA LEU A 71 16.17 -3.53 9.00
C LEU A 71 16.57 -2.21 9.68
N PRO A 72 17.77 -1.69 9.41
CA PRO A 72 18.20 -0.40 9.94
C PRO A 72 17.22 0.71 9.55
N ALA A 73 16.92 1.63 10.46
CA ALA A 73 16.03 2.77 10.20
C ALA A 73 16.50 3.62 9.01
N LYS A 74 17.82 3.70 8.78
CA LYS A 74 18.41 4.36 7.60
C LYS A 74 18.00 3.73 6.26
N GLU A 75 17.58 2.47 6.25
CA GLU A 75 17.12 1.71 5.09
C GLU A 75 15.59 1.70 4.95
N MET A 76 14.86 2.51 5.73
CA MET A 76 13.38 2.52 5.76
C MET A 76 12.75 2.73 4.38
N ILE A 77 13.48 3.36 3.45
CA ILE A 77 13.01 3.57 2.08
C ILE A 77 12.69 2.26 1.36
N THR A 78 13.35 1.17 1.73
CA THR A 78 13.10 -0.17 1.22
C THR A 78 11.62 -0.56 1.32
N ILE A 79 10.95 -0.17 2.41
CA ILE A 79 9.53 -0.49 2.64
C ILE A 79 8.66 0.24 1.61
N THR A 80 8.95 1.51 1.36
CA THR A 80 8.30 2.30 0.31
C THR A 80 8.55 1.70 -1.06
N CYS A 81 9.79 1.31 -1.38
CA CYS A 81 10.15 0.70 -2.65
C CYS A 81 9.40 -0.61 -2.88
N ALA A 82 9.43 -1.53 -1.91
CA ALA A 82 8.73 -2.81 -2.01
C ALA A 82 7.22 -2.63 -2.19
N THR A 83 6.62 -1.73 -1.40
CA THR A 83 5.18 -1.46 -1.46
C THR A 83 4.78 -0.87 -2.82
N THR A 84 5.45 0.19 -3.25
CA THR A 84 5.10 0.89 -4.51
C THR A 84 5.36 0.03 -5.75
N LEU A 85 6.46 -0.72 -5.79
CA LEU A 85 6.74 -1.66 -6.87
C LEU A 85 5.72 -2.80 -6.90
N GLY A 86 5.30 -3.32 -5.74
CA GLY A 86 4.28 -4.36 -5.66
C GLY A 86 2.92 -3.89 -6.18
N ILE A 87 2.52 -2.66 -5.86
CA ILE A 87 1.30 -2.07 -6.41
C ILE A 87 1.45 -1.80 -7.92
N ARG A 88 2.63 -1.35 -8.40
CA ARG A 88 2.88 -1.22 -9.84
C ARG A 88 2.77 -2.55 -10.57
N ASP A 89 3.32 -3.63 -10.02
CA ASP A 89 3.22 -4.97 -10.61
C ASP A 89 1.76 -5.41 -10.73
N TYR A 90 0.93 -5.11 -9.71
CA TYR A 90 -0.50 -5.37 -9.74
C TYR A 90 -1.21 -4.54 -10.83
N LEU A 91 -0.93 -3.23 -10.92
CA LEU A 91 -1.53 -2.37 -11.96
C LEU A 91 -1.12 -2.83 -13.36
N LEU A 92 0.15 -3.18 -13.55
CA LEU A 92 0.66 -3.71 -14.82
C LEU A 92 -0.01 -5.06 -15.17
N PHE A 93 -0.23 -5.93 -14.18
CA PHE A 93 -1.02 -7.16 -14.36
C PHE A 93 -2.47 -6.89 -14.79
N ARG A 94 -3.04 -5.73 -14.44
CA ARG A 94 -4.33 -5.24 -14.95
C ARG A 94 -4.22 -4.44 -16.26
N GLY A 95 -3.04 -4.38 -16.87
CA GLY A 95 -2.79 -3.68 -18.13
C GLY A 95 -2.67 -2.17 -17.99
N VAL A 96 -2.38 -1.67 -16.78
CA VAL A 96 -2.30 -0.23 -16.47
C VAL A 96 -0.86 0.14 -16.13
N GLU A 97 -0.23 0.88 -17.03
CA GLU A 97 1.07 1.50 -16.78
C GLU A 97 0.95 2.64 -15.75
N SER A 98 1.90 2.70 -14.83
CA SER A 98 1.87 3.66 -13.74
C SER A 98 3.28 4.12 -13.32
N ARG A 99 3.34 5.30 -12.72
CA ARG A 99 4.56 5.91 -12.18
C ARG A 99 4.42 6.19 -10.69
N ILE A 100 5.55 6.31 -10.01
CA ILE A 100 5.59 6.57 -8.58
C ILE A 100 5.84 8.07 -8.38
N LYS A 101 4.85 8.80 -7.88
CA LYS A 101 5.08 10.17 -7.42
C LYS A 101 5.73 10.06 -6.04
N TRP A 102 6.99 10.48 -5.98
CA TRP A 102 7.79 10.38 -4.76
C TRP A 102 7.14 11.14 -3.59
N PRO A 103 7.15 10.59 -2.37
CA PRO A 103 7.68 9.26 -2.03
C PRO A 103 6.67 8.10 -2.16
N ASN A 104 5.37 8.36 -2.12
CA ASN A 104 4.40 7.39 -1.61
C ASN A 104 3.04 7.40 -2.33
N ASP A 105 2.96 8.01 -3.52
CA ASP A 105 1.76 8.00 -4.34
C ASP A 105 2.00 7.27 -5.66
N ILE A 106 0.96 6.62 -6.19
CA ILE A 106 1.01 6.00 -7.52
C ILE A 106 0.04 6.70 -8.44
N TRP A 107 0.55 7.00 -9.64
CA TRP A 107 -0.09 7.85 -10.62
C TRP A 107 -0.20 7.13 -11.97
N VAL A 108 -1.32 7.34 -12.65
CA VAL A 108 -1.54 6.92 -14.04
C VAL A 108 -1.69 8.20 -14.86
N GLY A 109 -0.74 8.44 -15.77
CA GLY A 109 -0.61 9.74 -16.43
C GLY A 109 -0.39 10.85 -15.39
N ASP A 110 -1.29 11.81 -15.37
CA ASP A 110 -1.29 12.96 -14.48
C ASP A 110 -2.33 12.84 -13.34
N LYS A 111 -2.85 11.64 -13.06
CA LYS A 111 -3.88 11.40 -12.04
C LYS A 111 -3.43 10.42 -10.96
N LYS A 112 -3.83 10.64 -9.72
CA LYS A 112 -3.52 9.79 -8.57
C LYS A 112 -4.50 8.61 -8.49
N ILE A 113 -3.96 7.39 -8.44
CA ILE A 113 -4.74 6.15 -8.29
C ILE A 113 -4.56 5.50 -6.92
N CYS A 114 -3.40 5.67 -6.29
CA CYS A 114 -3.07 5.07 -5.00
C CYS A 114 -2.39 6.08 -4.08
N GLY A 115 -2.76 6.05 -2.80
CA GLY A 115 -2.00 6.70 -1.71
C GLY A 115 -1.48 5.66 -0.73
N ILE A 116 -0.27 5.89 -0.21
CA ILE A 116 0.39 5.00 0.75
C ILE A 116 0.79 5.80 2.00
N LEU A 117 0.50 5.27 3.18
CA LEU A 117 0.86 5.85 4.48
C LEU A 117 1.61 4.81 5.32
N ILE A 118 2.93 5.00 5.48
CA ILE A 118 3.77 4.10 6.25
C ILE A 118 4.05 4.70 7.62
N GLU A 119 3.76 3.93 8.67
CA GLU A 119 4.11 4.24 10.06
C GLU A 119 5.13 3.22 10.56
N ASN A 120 6.37 3.65 10.78
CA ASN A 120 7.44 2.80 11.30
C ASN A 120 7.46 2.81 12.84
N ILE A 121 7.72 1.64 13.42
CA ILE A 121 7.97 1.43 14.84
C ILE A 121 9.44 1.06 14.96
N LEU A 122 10.17 1.84 15.77
CA LEU A 122 11.62 1.66 15.96
C LEU A 122 11.90 0.86 17.24
N ASP A 123 12.96 0.09 17.20
CA ASP A 123 13.62 -0.49 18.37
C ASP A 123 15.12 -0.20 18.26
N GLY A 124 15.60 0.76 19.06
CA GLY A 124 16.95 1.32 18.91
C GLY A 124 17.17 1.94 17.52
N ALA A 125 18.15 1.41 16.79
CA ALA A 125 18.52 1.88 15.45
C ALA A 125 17.79 1.14 14.31
N ASP A 126 16.98 0.13 14.65
CA ASP A 126 16.31 -0.74 13.70
C ASP A 126 14.79 -0.51 13.70
N ILE A 127 14.15 -0.91 12.61
CA ILE A 127 12.69 -0.99 12.50
C ILE A 127 12.25 -2.33 13.06
N SER A 128 11.40 -2.31 14.09
CA SER A 128 10.79 -3.52 14.65
C SER A 128 9.50 -3.91 13.93
N ALA A 129 8.76 -2.92 13.44
CA ALA A 129 7.60 -3.14 12.59
C ALA A 129 7.27 -1.90 11.74
N SER A 130 6.57 -2.12 10.63
CA SER A 130 5.98 -1.07 9.81
C SER A 130 4.52 -1.38 9.52
N ILE A 131 3.67 -0.38 9.70
CA ILE A 131 2.26 -0.43 9.33
C ILE A 131 2.11 0.32 8.02
N ILE A 132 1.67 -0.37 6.98
CA ILE A 132 1.65 0.12 5.61
C ILE A 132 0.20 0.28 5.18
N GLY A 133 -0.36 1.47 5.38
CA GLY A 133 -1.70 1.83 4.91
C GLY A 133 -1.72 2.08 3.42
N ILE A 134 -2.65 1.44 2.71
CA ILE A 134 -2.79 1.52 1.26
C ILE A 134 -4.25 1.79 0.93
N GLY A 135 -4.46 2.90 0.23
CA GLY A 135 -5.71 3.24 -0.43
C GLY A 135 -5.53 3.15 -1.93
N LEU A 136 -6.25 2.24 -2.61
CA LEU A 136 -6.20 2.05 -4.06
C LEU A 136 -7.59 2.18 -4.66
N ASN A 137 -7.73 3.11 -5.60
CA ASN A 137 -8.99 3.41 -6.27
C ASN A 137 -9.33 2.32 -7.30
N LEU A 138 -10.35 1.50 -7.04
CA LEU A 138 -10.78 0.43 -7.95
C LEU A 138 -11.99 0.85 -8.78
N ASN A 139 -13.11 1.11 -8.13
CA ASN A 139 -14.42 1.25 -8.79
C ASN A 139 -15.02 2.64 -8.70
N GLU A 140 -14.43 3.53 -7.90
CA GLU A 140 -14.96 4.88 -7.71
C GLU A 140 -14.96 5.66 -9.03
N THR A 141 -16.10 6.25 -9.36
CA THR A 141 -16.27 7.07 -10.57
C THR A 141 -16.74 8.48 -10.25
N ASP A 142 -17.18 8.73 -9.03
CA ASP A 142 -17.64 10.02 -8.55
C ASP A 142 -16.75 10.45 -7.38
N TRP A 143 -16.31 11.71 -7.39
CA TRP A 143 -15.29 12.21 -6.49
C TRP A 143 -15.68 13.56 -5.93
N PRO A 144 -15.38 13.85 -4.64
CA PRO A 144 -15.46 15.20 -4.12
C PRO A 144 -14.68 16.18 -5.00
N SER A 145 -15.28 17.35 -5.27
CA SER A 145 -14.73 18.35 -6.20
C SER A 145 -13.42 19.00 -5.74
N ASP A 146 -13.09 18.87 -4.46
CA ASP A 146 -11.87 19.37 -3.83
C ASP A 146 -10.68 18.40 -3.94
N LEU A 147 -10.91 17.16 -4.42
CA LEU A 147 -9.81 16.25 -4.73
C LEU A 147 -9.14 16.68 -6.05
N PRO A 148 -7.80 16.80 -6.08
CA PRO A 148 -7.12 17.47 -7.19
C PRO A 148 -7.26 16.72 -8.52
N ASN A 149 -7.00 15.42 -8.52
CA ASN A 149 -6.89 14.63 -9.75
C ASN A 149 -6.98 13.11 -9.49
N PRO A 150 -8.04 12.59 -8.86
CA PRO A 150 -8.20 11.15 -8.66
C PRO A 150 -8.50 10.41 -9.98
N VAL A 151 -8.14 9.14 -10.03
CA VAL A 151 -8.58 8.17 -11.05
C VAL A 151 -8.71 6.79 -10.41
N SER A 152 -9.62 5.96 -10.93
CA SER A 152 -9.76 4.54 -10.57
C SER A 152 -9.44 3.59 -11.71
N LEU A 153 -9.24 2.31 -11.40
CA LEU A 153 -9.15 1.27 -12.44
C LEU A 153 -10.41 1.20 -13.31
N ALA A 154 -11.60 1.43 -12.75
CA ALA A 154 -12.84 1.45 -13.51
C ALA A 154 -12.87 2.59 -14.52
N ASN A 155 -12.38 3.79 -14.17
CA ASN A 155 -12.25 4.89 -15.13
C ASN A 155 -11.31 4.53 -16.29
N ILE A 156 -10.19 3.85 -15.99
CA ILE A 156 -9.13 3.54 -16.97
C ILE A 156 -9.54 2.39 -17.89
N THR A 157 -10.15 1.34 -17.32
CA THR A 157 -10.37 0.06 -18.01
C THR A 157 -11.80 -0.17 -18.44
N GLY A 158 -12.75 0.63 -17.96
CA GLY A 158 -14.19 0.45 -18.20
C GLY A 158 -14.79 -0.78 -17.51
N LYS A 159 -14.08 -1.38 -16.56
CA LYS A 159 -14.48 -2.62 -15.87
C LYS A 159 -14.72 -2.37 -14.38
N ARG A 160 -15.62 -3.16 -13.80
CA ARG A 160 -15.82 -3.24 -12.34
C ARG A 160 -15.02 -4.41 -11.77
N TYR A 161 -14.44 -4.20 -10.60
CA TYR A 161 -13.54 -5.12 -9.92
C TYR A 161 -14.14 -5.57 -8.58
N ASP A 162 -13.90 -6.83 -8.21
CA ASP A 162 -14.27 -7.37 -6.91
C ASP A 162 -13.18 -7.06 -5.86
N CYS A 163 -13.51 -6.27 -4.84
CA CYS A 163 -12.52 -5.80 -3.88
C CYS A 163 -11.83 -6.93 -3.10
N HIS A 164 -12.51 -8.06 -2.85
CA HIS A 164 -11.91 -9.18 -2.12
C HIS A 164 -10.85 -9.87 -3.00
N ALA A 165 -11.22 -10.25 -4.21
CA ALA A 165 -10.32 -10.89 -5.17
C ALA A 165 -9.14 -9.98 -5.56
N GLU A 166 -9.39 -8.68 -5.75
CA GLU A 166 -8.32 -7.74 -6.07
C GLU A 166 -7.35 -7.51 -4.91
N LEU A 167 -7.83 -7.54 -3.66
CA LEU A 167 -6.94 -7.44 -2.51
C LEU A 167 -6.02 -8.66 -2.39
N GLU A 168 -6.53 -9.87 -2.63
CA GLU A 168 -5.71 -11.07 -2.65
C GLU A 168 -4.59 -10.97 -3.70
N ALA A 169 -4.94 -10.59 -4.93
CA ALA A 169 -3.99 -10.43 -6.02
C ALA A 169 -2.95 -9.33 -5.73
N LEU A 170 -3.38 -8.18 -5.22
CA LEU A 170 -2.49 -7.08 -4.87
C LEU A 170 -1.54 -7.44 -3.71
N ALA A 171 -2.08 -8.03 -2.65
CA ALA A 171 -1.29 -8.43 -1.48
C ALA A 171 -0.20 -9.43 -1.87
N GLU A 172 -0.50 -10.37 -2.78
CA GLU A 172 0.49 -11.30 -3.32
C GLU A 172 1.65 -10.58 -4.01
N LYS A 173 1.38 -9.60 -4.87
CA LYS A 173 2.45 -8.83 -5.56
C LYS A 173 3.32 -8.05 -4.57
N ILE A 174 2.70 -7.41 -3.57
CA ILE A 174 3.42 -6.69 -2.53
C ILE A 174 4.30 -7.66 -1.72
N ARG A 175 3.76 -8.81 -1.29
CA ARG A 175 4.53 -9.85 -0.56
C ARG A 175 5.74 -10.34 -1.35
N ARG A 176 5.59 -10.55 -2.66
CA ARG A 176 6.71 -10.94 -3.55
C ARG A 176 7.82 -9.87 -3.60
N ARG A 177 7.49 -8.58 -3.53
CA ARG A 177 8.52 -7.53 -3.43
C ARG A 177 9.17 -7.48 -2.04
N PHE A 178 8.40 -7.71 -0.98
CA PHE A 178 8.95 -7.79 0.38
C PHE A 178 9.89 -8.98 0.60
N SER A 179 9.80 -10.07 -0.18
CA SER A 179 10.78 -11.17 -0.07
C SER A 179 12.21 -10.75 -0.46
N LEU A 180 12.37 -9.63 -1.18
CA LEU A 180 13.68 -9.05 -1.51
C LEU A 180 14.21 -8.13 -0.40
N ALA A 181 13.35 -7.60 0.47
CA ALA A 181 13.73 -6.59 1.47
C ALA A 181 14.65 -7.14 2.58
N GLY A 182 14.74 -8.47 2.73
CA GLY A 182 15.51 -9.13 3.78
C GLY A 182 17.03 -9.14 3.56
N SER A 183 17.53 -8.87 2.35
CA SER A 183 18.96 -8.88 2.04
C SER A 183 19.45 -7.55 1.48
N ASP A 184 20.71 -7.21 1.72
CA ASP A 184 21.33 -5.97 1.23
C ASP A 184 21.23 -5.85 -0.29
N GLY A 185 21.47 -6.95 -1.01
CA GLY A 185 21.31 -7.02 -2.47
C GLY A 185 19.88 -6.75 -2.91
N GLY A 186 18.90 -7.41 -2.30
CA GLY A 186 17.50 -7.21 -2.66
C GLY A 186 16.98 -5.80 -2.31
N ARG A 187 17.47 -5.18 -1.22
CA ARG A 187 17.19 -3.78 -0.91
C ARG A 187 17.74 -2.83 -1.97
N LYS A 188 18.96 -3.08 -2.44
CA LYS A 188 19.57 -2.31 -3.53
C LYS A 188 18.78 -2.45 -4.83
N ASP A 189 18.40 -3.67 -5.21
CA ASP A 189 17.61 -3.93 -6.42
C ASP A 189 16.26 -3.20 -6.38
N LEU A 190 15.57 -3.24 -5.23
CA LEU A 190 14.31 -2.52 -5.02
C LEU A 190 14.49 -1.00 -5.20
N GLN A 191 15.56 -0.42 -4.64
CA GLN A 191 15.83 1.02 -4.74
C GLN A 191 16.20 1.44 -6.17
N GLU A 192 17.01 0.64 -6.87
CA GLU A 192 17.38 0.90 -8.26
C GLU A 192 16.17 0.84 -9.19
N GLU A 193 15.32 -0.19 -9.06
CA GLU A 193 14.11 -0.31 -9.86
C GLU A 193 13.13 0.82 -9.55
N PHE A 194 12.95 1.14 -8.26
CA PHE A 194 12.12 2.26 -7.84
C PHE A 194 12.54 3.57 -8.52
N GLY A 195 13.86 3.85 -8.59
CA GLY A 195 14.39 5.05 -9.24
C GLY A 195 14.02 5.20 -10.72
N LYS A 196 13.75 4.10 -11.43
CA LYS A 196 13.33 4.10 -12.84
C LYS A 196 11.90 4.63 -13.02
N TYR A 197 11.05 4.44 -12.02
CA TYR A 197 9.62 4.76 -12.11
C TYR A 197 9.23 5.99 -11.30
N ALA A 198 10.08 6.40 -10.36
CA ALA A 198 9.87 7.55 -9.52
C ALA A 198 9.98 8.87 -10.28
N PHE A 199 9.18 9.85 -9.85
CA PHE A 199 9.29 11.24 -10.28
C PHE A 199 8.86 12.19 -9.15
N ARG A 200 9.23 13.46 -9.27
CA ARG A 200 8.74 14.55 -8.42
C ARG A 200 7.96 15.53 -9.28
N LEU A 201 6.91 16.11 -8.71
CA LEU A 201 6.29 17.27 -9.34
C LEU A 201 7.24 18.47 -9.21
N PRO A 202 7.25 19.39 -10.18
CA PRO A 202 7.95 20.67 -10.02
C PRO A 202 7.49 21.37 -8.75
N GLU A 203 8.41 22.00 -8.02
CA GLU A 203 8.06 22.81 -6.84
C GLU A 203 7.23 24.03 -7.28
N GLY A 204 6.06 24.23 -6.67
CA GLY A 204 5.25 25.45 -6.84
C GLY A 204 3.98 25.34 -7.70
N ARG A 205 3.01 24.51 -7.30
CA ARG A 205 1.60 24.69 -7.69
C ARG A 205 0.74 24.83 -6.45
#